data_AF-X6GL17-F1
#
_entry.id   AF-X6GL17-F1
#
_cell.length_a   1.000
_cell.length_b   1.000
_cell.length_c   1.000
_cell.angle_alpha   90.00
_cell.angle_beta   90.00
_cell.angle_gamma   90.00
#
_symmetry.space_group_name_H-M   'P 1'
#
loop_
_entity.id
_entity.type
_entity.pdbx_description
1 polymer ?
#
loop_
_entity_poly.entity_id
_entity_poly.type
_entity_poly.pdbx_seq_one_letter_code
_entity_poly.pdbx_strand_id
1 'polypeptide(L)'
;METAKTFGKWLSVNWERVLFVIVGLILLGTSIYLVYADKVTEAAVVFGLGFLSFIYANVARFKRFKGLGFEAELWEDKQKEAADLIERLREVVSIYTREVILGKVTAGRWGTQTDWGSHWKLYDDLVTQHNVLGQKIDFSSVKKVMDDYFLFDMSMPEITKVREAIRDGKAKAKQKIDEEFGSPIRDADGYGRKLAQYRNVPEPLGDPFQSSTCNDLAGNTLKIWVEAQQRLKRDFDVDAQVDPKVIKRLEALSKLYQSRPVKVTEELIAWGTGSTP
;
A
#
# COMPACT_ATOMS: atom_id res chain seq x y z
N MET A 1 -6.09 -48.58 -38.14
CA MET A 1 -6.18 -47.48 -39.12
C MET A 1 -7.43 -46.60 -38.95
N GLU A 2 -8.55 -47.12 -38.41
CA GLU A 2 -9.76 -46.32 -38.13
C GLU A 2 -9.61 -45.28 -37.00
N THR A 3 -8.80 -45.57 -35.98
CA THR A 3 -8.54 -44.68 -34.83
C THR A 3 -7.87 -43.36 -35.22
N ALA A 4 -6.98 -43.39 -36.23
CA ALA A 4 -6.31 -42.18 -36.73
C ALA A 4 -7.27 -41.24 -37.48
N LYS A 5 -8.25 -41.79 -38.21
CA LYS A 5 -9.26 -40.99 -38.93
C LYS A 5 -10.27 -40.34 -37.99
N THR A 6 -10.65 -41.02 -36.90
CA THR A 6 -11.54 -40.46 -35.87
C THR A 6 -10.85 -39.36 -35.07
N PHE A 7 -9.56 -39.53 -34.75
CA PHE A 7 -8.79 -38.51 -34.03
C PHE A 7 -8.62 -37.21 -34.85
N GLY A 8 -8.29 -37.30 -36.14
CA GLY A 8 -8.15 -36.13 -37.00
C GLY A 8 -9.44 -35.32 -37.17
N LYS A 9 -10.58 -36.01 -37.27
CA LYS A 9 -11.91 -35.37 -37.37
C LYS A 9 -12.33 -34.73 -36.04
N TRP A 10 -11.96 -35.32 -34.90
CA TRP A 10 -12.18 -34.72 -33.59
C TRP A 10 -11.30 -33.48 -33.39
N LEU A 11 -10.03 -33.54 -33.81
CA LEU A 11 -9.07 -32.45 -33.68
C LEU A 11 -9.48 -31.25 -34.54
N SER A 12 -9.90 -31.47 -35.79
CA SER A 12 -10.39 -30.40 -36.67
C SER A 12 -11.67 -29.74 -36.15
N VAL A 13 -12.48 -30.47 -35.37
CA VAL A 13 -13.65 -29.92 -34.70
C VAL A 13 -13.24 -29.12 -33.47
N ASN A 14 -12.22 -29.53 -32.70
CA ASN A 14 -11.85 -28.91 -31.41
C ASN A 14 -10.54 -28.10 -31.44
N TRP A 15 -10.03 -27.73 -32.62
CA TRP A 15 -8.70 -27.15 -32.77
C TRP A 15 -8.51 -25.86 -31.96
N GLU A 16 -9.52 -24.98 -31.90
CA GLU A 16 -9.49 -23.73 -31.11
C GLU A 16 -9.25 -24.03 -29.62
N ARG A 17 -9.91 -25.06 -29.08
CA ARG A 17 -9.75 -25.46 -27.68
C ARG A 17 -8.34 -25.98 -27.42
N VAL A 18 -7.85 -26.85 -28.30
CA VAL A 18 -6.49 -27.41 -28.19
C VAL A 18 -5.46 -26.29 -28.22
N LEU A 19 -5.64 -25.31 -29.11
CA LEU A 19 -4.79 -24.12 -29.18
C LEU A 19 -4.78 -23.34 -27.87
N PHE A 20 -5.95 -22.96 -27.35
CA PHE A 20 -6.04 -22.18 -26.10
C PHE A 20 -5.49 -22.93 -24.88
N VAL A 21 -5.65 -24.26 -24.82
CA VAL A 21 -5.05 -25.08 -23.76
C VAL A 21 -3.53 -25.09 -23.85
N ILE A 22 -2.97 -25.25 -25.06
CA ILE A 22 -1.52 -25.24 -25.26
C ILE A 22 -0.93 -23.88 -24.90
N VAL A 23 -1.54 -22.79 -25.39
CA VAL A 23 -1.11 -21.42 -25.06
C VAL A 23 -1.21 -21.17 -23.56
N GLY A 24 -2.31 -21.58 -22.93
CA GLY A 24 -2.49 -21.49 -21.48
C GLY A 24 -1.40 -22.22 -20.70
N LEU A 25 -1.04 -23.45 -21.09
CA LEU A 25 0.03 -24.22 -20.46
C LEU A 25 1.40 -23.56 -20.62
N ILE A 26 1.71 -23.03 -21.80
CA ILE A 26 2.96 -22.30 -22.05
C ILE A 26 3.05 -21.09 -21.13
N LEU A 27 1.99 -20.27 -21.08
CA LEU A 27 1.94 -19.08 -20.21
C LEU A 27 2.08 -19.46 -18.74
N LEU A 28 1.42 -20.52 -18.28
CA LEU A 28 1.52 -20.98 -16.89
C LEU A 28 2.96 -21.44 -16.56
N GLY A 29 3.62 -22.14 -17.47
CA GLY A 29 5.04 -22.50 -17.36
C GLY A 29 5.95 -21.27 -17.31
N THR A 30 5.71 -20.27 -18.16
CA THR A 30 6.45 -19.00 -18.14
C THR A 30 6.24 -18.23 -16.85
N SER A 31 5.02 -18.23 -16.29
CA SER A 31 4.74 -17.59 -15.01
C SER A 31 5.57 -18.21 -13.89
N ILE A 32 5.61 -19.55 -13.79
CA ILE A 32 6.44 -20.26 -12.80
C ILE A 32 7.91 -19.88 -12.95
N TYR A 33 8.42 -19.84 -14.19
CA TYR A 33 9.78 -19.41 -14.46
C TYR A 33 10.06 -17.96 -14.00
N LEU A 34 9.11 -17.03 -14.20
CA LEU A 34 9.26 -15.65 -13.74
C LEU A 34 9.23 -15.52 -12.22
N VAL A 35 8.46 -16.36 -11.51
CA VAL A 35 8.51 -16.43 -10.04
C VAL A 35 9.90 -16.86 -9.58
N TYR A 36 10.50 -17.89 -10.22
CA TYR A 36 11.87 -18.32 -9.91
C TYR A 36 12.94 -17.25 -10.21
N ALA A 37 12.63 -16.29 -11.08
CA ALA A 37 13.52 -15.17 -11.41
C ALA A 37 13.25 -13.91 -10.56
N ASP A 38 12.50 -14.03 -9.46
CA ASP A 38 12.08 -12.94 -8.55
C ASP A 38 11.29 -11.82 -9.25
N LYS A 39 10.71 -12.09 -10.42
CA LYS A 39 9.87 -11.16 -11.20
C LYS A 39 8.40 -11.39 -10.91
N VAL A 40 8.02 -11.19 -9.65
CA VAL A 40 6.69 -11.55 -9.12
C VAL A 40 5.56 -10.80 -9.84
N THR A 41 5.77 -9.52 -10.17
CA THR A 41 4.76 -8.70 -10.86
C THR A 41 4.50 -9.21 -12.27
N GLU A 42 5.56 -9.50 -13.03
CA GLU A 42 5.47 -10.04 -14.38
C GLU A 42 4.91 -11.46 -14.38
N ALA A 43 5.29 -12.28 -13.40
CA ALA A 43 4.76 -13.63 -13.22
C ALA A 43 3.24 -13.61 -13.01
N ALA A 44 2.74 -12.66 -12.21
CA ALA A 44 1.31 -12.48 -11.95
C ALA A 44 0.53 -12.14 -13.23
N VAL A 45 1.05 -11.22 -14.06
CA VAL A 45 0.43 -10.85 -15.35
C VAL A 45 0.36 -12.05 -16.28
N VAL A 46 1.48 -12.77 -16.44
CA VAL A 46 1.57 -13.94 -17.33
C VAL A 46 0.66 -15.07 -16.84
N PHE A 47 0.54 -15.28 -15.53
CA PHE A 47 -0.42 -16.23 -14.96
C PHE A 47 -1.86 -15.86 -15.34
N GLY A 48 -2.24 -14.59 -15.16
CA GLY A 48 -3.58 -14.11 -15.49
C GLY A 48 -3.97 -14.38 -16.96
N LEU A 49 -3.03 -14.14 -17.89
CA LEU A 49 -3.22 -14.45 -19.31
C LEU A 49 -3.33 -15.96 -19.58
N GLY A 50 -2.53 -16.77 -18.89
CA GLY A 50 -2.61 -18.23 -18.95
C GLY A 50 -3.97 -18.74 -18.48
N PHE A 51 -4.44 -18.22 -17.35
CA PHE A 51 -5.75 -18.54 -16.78
C PHE A 51 -6.90 -18.15 -17.71
N LEU A 52 -6.88 -16.94 -18.29
CA LEU A 52 -7.86 -16.50 -19.28
C LEU A 52 -7.89 -17.40 -20.51
N SER A 53 -6.74 -17.91 -20.96
CA SER A 53 -6.67 -18.86 -22.08
C SER A 53 -7.45 -20.14 -21.78
N PHE A 54 -7.37 -20.68 -20.56
CA PHE A 54 -8.19 -21.83 -20.15
C PHE A 54 -9.69 -21.51 -20.08
N ILE A 55 -10.05 -20.28 -19.70
CA ILE A 55 -11.44 -19.83 -19.77
C ILE A 55 -11.94 -19.83 -21.22
N TYR A 56 -11.20 -19.23 -22.15
CA TYR A 56 -11.56 -19.21 -23.57
C TYR A 56 -11.64 -20.60 -24.19
N ALA A 57 -10.75 -21.52 -23.79
CA ALA A 57 -10.81 -22.91 -24.20
C ALA A 57 -12.14 -23.60 -23.84
N ASN A 58 -12.75 -23.21 -22.72
CA ASN A 58 -14.06 -23.70 -22.29
C ASN A 58 -15.21 -22.91 -22.92
N VAL A 59 -15.04 -21.60 -23.15
CA VAL A 59 -16.06 -20.74 -23.76
C VAL A 59 -16.36 -21.14 -25.21
N ALA A 60 -15.38 -21.63 -25.96
CA ALA A 60 -15.58 -22.13 -27.33
C ALA A 60 -16.65 -23.25 -27.43
N ARG A 61 -16.95 -23.94 -26.31
CA ARG A 61 -18.03 -24.94 -26.23
C ARG A 61 -19.43 -24.33 -26.35
N PHE A 62 -19.60 -23.05 -25.99
CA PHE A 62 -20.90 -22.37 -26.01
C PHE A 62 -21.40 -22.03 -27.42
N LYS A 63 -20.52 -21.94 -28.44
CA LYS A 63 -20.89 -21.48 -29.80
C LYS A 63 -21.61 -22.54 -30.67
N ARG A 64 -21.60 -23.83 -30.28
CA ARG A 64 -22.08 -24.96 -31.11
C ARG A 64 -23.40 -25.62 -30.69
N PHE A 65 -23.99 -25.25 -29.56
CA PHE A 65 -25.27 -25.82 -29.09
C PHE A 65 -26.45 -24.90 -29.48
N LYS A 66 -26.83 -24.91 -30.76
CA LYS A 66 -28.02 -24.21 -31.31
C LYS A 66 -28.93 -25.17 -32.08
N GLY A 67 -29.28 -26.31 -31.48
CA GLY A 67 -30.11 -27.30 -32.15
C GLY A 67 -30.90 -28.16 -31.17
N LEU A 68 -32.20 -27.84 -31.06
CA LEU A 68 -33.32 -28.69 -30.63
C LEU A 68 -33.56 -28.81 -29.11
N GLY A 69 -34.45 -27.97 -28.56
CA GLY A 69 -35.49 -28.32 -27.56
C GLY A 69 -35.07 -28.70 -26.13
N PHE A 70 -33.85 -29.21 -25.93
CA PHE A 70 -33.12 -29.33 -24.66
C PHE A 70 -32.48 -27.98 -24.24
N GLU A 71 -32.81 -26.91 -24.98
CA GLU A 71 -32.18 -25.59 -24.95
C GLU A 71 -32.66 -24.69 -23.81
N ALA A 72 -33.73 -25.01 -23.08
CA ALA A 72 -34.21 -24.16 -21.99
C ALA A 72 -33.60 -24.56 -20.62
N GLU A 73 -33.64 -25.85 -20.28
CA GLU A 73 -33.12 -26.36 -18.99
C GLU A 73 -31.58 -26.27 -18.92
N LEU A 74 -30.90 -26.61 -20.02
CA LEU A 74 -29.44 -26.49 -20.12
C LEU A 74 -28.97 -25.03 -20.27
N TRP A 75 -29.88 -24.09 -20.54
CA TRP A 75 -29.56 -22.66 -20.66
C TRP A 75 -29.57 -21.96 -19.31
N GLU A 76 -30.50 -22.29 -18.42
CA GLU A 76 -30.49 -21.80 -17.03
C GLU A 76 -29.24 -22.28 -16.28
N ASP A 77 -28.92 -23.58 -16.34
CA ASP A 77 -27.72 -24.12 -15.69
C ASP A 77 -26.43 -23.50 -16.26
N LYS A 78 -26.40 -23.20 -17.55
CA LYS A 78 -25.24 -22.56 -18.20
C LYS A 78 -25.13 -21.07 -17.91
N GLN A 79 -26.24 -20.36 -17.78
CA GLN A 79 -26.21 -18.98 -17.30
C GLN A 79 -25.68 -18.93 -15.87
N LYS A 80 -26.07 -19.90 -15.03
CA LYS A 80 -25.56 -20.03 -13.67
C LYS A 80 -24.06 -20.35 -13.63
N GLU A 81 -23.59 -21.26 -14.48
CA GLU A 81 -22.14 -21.59 -14.59
C GLU A 81 -21.32 -20.39 -15.11
N ALA A 82 -21.84 -19.66 -16.10
CA ALA A 82 -21.19 -18.45 -16.61
C ALA A 82 -21.18 -17.33 -15.56
N ALA A 83 -22.26 -17.15 -14.80
CA ALA A 83 -22.31 -16.20 -13.69
C ALA A 83 -21.31 -16.55 -12.58
N ASP A 84 -21.22 -17.83 -12.20
CA ASP A 84 -20.22 -18.31 -11.24
C ASP A 84 -18.79 -18.08 -11.75
N LEU A 85 -18.53 -18.31 -13.04
CA LEU A 85 -17.23 -18.06 -13.65
C LEU A 85 -16.86 -16.56 -13.66
N ILE A 86 -17.84 -15.70 -13.95
CA ILE A 86 -17.65 -14.24 -13.90
C ILE A 86 -17.32 -13.79 -12.47
N GLU A 87 -17.99 -14.34 -11.47
CA GLU A 87 -17.72 -13.98 -10.07
C GLU A 87 -16.34 -14.44 -9.63
N ARG A 88 -15.92 -15.67 -9.97
CA ARG A 88 -14.54 -16.15 -9.71
C ARG A 88 -13.49 -15.30 -10.43
N LEU A 89 -13.76 -14.88 -11.67
CA LEU A 89 -12.86 -14.00 -12.42
C LEU A 89 -12.76 -12.64 -11.73
N ARG A 90 -13.87 -12.08 -11.24
CA ARG A 90 -13.89 -10.82 -10.49
C ARG A 90 -13.05 -10.92 -9.22
N GLU A 91 -13.13 -12.02 -8.47
CA GLU A 91 -12.29 -12.26 -7.29
C GLU A 91 -10.80 -12.29 -7.66
N VAL A 92 -10.43 -13.07 -8.67
CA VAL A 92 -9.03 -13.21 -9.11
C VAL A 92 -8.45 -11.87 -9.60
N VAL A 93 -9.19 -11.12 -10.42
CA VAL A 93 -8.71 -9.81 -10.88
C VAL A 93 -8.62 -8.82 -9.72
N SER A 94 -9.53 -8.87 -8.74
CA SER A 94 -9.43 -8.01 -7.54
C SER A 94 -8.13 -8.21 -6.76
N ILE A 95 -7.68 -9.47 -6.64
CA ILE A 95 -6.43 -9.83 -5.98
C ILE A 95 -5.24 -9.28 -6.79
N TYR A 96 -5.24 -9.46 -8.11
CA TYR A 96 -4.16 -8.92 -8.96
C TYR A 96 -4.09 -7.40 -8.93
N THR A 97 -5.23 -6.72 -9.03
CA THR A 97 -5.31 -5.26 -8.95
C THR A 97 -4.73 -4.77 -7.63
N ARG A 98 -5.06 -5.44 -6.51
CA ARG A 98 -4.47 -5.15 -5.21
C ARG A 98 -2.95 -5.33 -5.21
N GLU A 99 -2.44 -6.48 -5.66
CA GLU A 99 -1.00 -6.76 -5.67
C GLU A 99 -0.21 -5.79 -6.56
N VAL A 100 -0.75 -5.42 -7.72
CA VAL A 100 -0.12 -4.43 -8.62
C VAL A 100 -0.04 -3.06 -7.95
N ILE A 101 -1.13 -2.60 -7.34
CA ILE A 101 -1.17 -1.30 -6.66
C ILE A 101 -0.23 -1.29 -5.45
N LEU A 102 -0.32 -2.31 -4.58
CA LEU A 102 0.52 -2.40 -3.39
C LEU A 102 2.00 -2.61 -3.74
N GLY A 103 2.28 -3.41 -4.76
CA GLY A 103 3.61 -3.59 -5.32
C GLY A 103 4.21 -2.27 -5.77
N LYS A 104 3.45 -1.41 -6.46
CA LYS A 104 3.91 -0.07 -6.87
C LYS A 104 4.10 0.89 -5.70
N VAL A 105 3.14 0.94 -4.77
CA VAL A 105 3.23 1.83 -3.60
C VAL A 105 4.40 1.47 -2.68
N THR A 106 4.76 0.19 -2.60
CA THR A 106 5.91 -0.27 -1.80
C THR A 106 7.24 -0.23 -2.58
N ALA A 107 7.22 -0.46 -3.90
CA ALA A 107 8.38 -0.42 -4.78
C ALA A 107 8.78 1.04 -5.10
N GLY A 108 9.72 1.57 -4.32
CA GLY A 108 10.26 2.91 -4.51
C GLY A 108 10.84 3.49 -3.23
N ARG A 109 10.43 2.95 -2.07
CA ARG A 109 10.83 3.44 -0.75
C ARG A 109 12.32 3.29 -0.44
N TRP A 110 13.03 2.42 -1.14
CA TRP A 110 14.46 2.12 -0.92
C TRP A 110 15.40 2.90 -1.85
N GLY A 111 15.15 4.19 -2.06
CA GLY A 111 16.11 5.09 -2.72
C GLY A 111 15.65 5.70 -4.05
N THR A 112 14.37 5.61 -4.40
CA THR A 112 13.82 6.35 -5.55
C THR A 112 12.74 7.32 -5.07
N GLN A 113 12.69 8.53 -5.64
CA GLN A 113 11.63 9.47 -5.31
C GLN A 113 10.27 8.84 -5.65
N THR A 114 9.35 8.84 -4.69
CA THR A 114 8.02 8.24 -4.87
C THR A 114 7.14 9.17 -5.70
N ASP A 115 6.68 8.72 -6.86
CA ASP A 115 5.74 9.44 -7.71
C ASP A 115 4.30 9.10 -7.33
N TRP A 116 3.82 9.75 -6.27
CA TRP A 116 2.46 9.60 -5.77
C TRP A 116 1.38 9.94 -6.81
N GLY A 117 1.67 10.83 -7.77
CA GLY A 117 0.76 11.16 -8.86
C GLY A 117 0.49 9.93 -9.74
N SER A 118 1.54 9.22 -10.13
CA SER A 118 1.39 7.98 -10.90
C SER A 118 0.65 6.89 -10.13
N HIS A 119 0.87 6.78 -8.82
CA HIS A 119 0.25 5.76 -7.97
C HIS A 119 -1.26 5.98 -7.83
N TRP A 120 -1.68 7.21 -7.57
CA TRP A 120 -3.11 7.55 -7.47
C TRP A 120 -3.81 7.42 -8.82
N LYS A 121 -3.17 7.84 -9.90
CA LYS A 121 -3.69 7.65 -11.25
C LYS A 121 -3.90 6.17 -11.58
N LEU A 122 -2.92 5.31 -11.25
CA LEU A 122 -3.04 3.86 -11.45
C LEU A 122 -4.23 3.27 -10.68
N TYR A 123 -4.42 3.70 -9.42
CA TYR A 123 -5.57 3.29 -8.62
C TYR A 123 -6.89 3.70 -9.28
N ASP A 124 -7.03 4.97 -9.67
CA ASP A 124 -8.25 5.50 -10.28
C ASP A 124 -8.56 4.84 -11.64
N ASP A 125 -7.53 4.61 -12.47
CA ASP A 125 -7.65 3.93 -13.75
C ASP A 125 -8.17 2.49 -13.55
N LEU A 126 -7.62 1.75 -12.57
CA LEU A 126 -8.04 0.38 -12.27
C LEU A 126 -9.46 0.31 -11.69
N VAL A 127 -9.80 1.20 -10.74
CA VAL A 127 -11.17 1.31 -10.21
C VAL A 127 -12.17 1.64 -11.32
N THR A 128 -11.82 2.56 -12.22
CA THR A 128 -12.66 2.96 -13.35
C THR A 128 -12.86 1.80 -14.31
N GLN A 129 -11.80 1.08 -14.69
CA GLN A 129 -11.89 -0.07 -15.58
C GLN A 129 -12.77 -1.17 -15.00
N HIS A 130 -12.65 -1.48 -13.70
CA HIS A 130 -13.52 -2.46 -13.05
C HIS A 130 -14.99 -2.04 -13.05
N ASN A 131 -15.28 -0.76 -12.79
CA ASN A 131 -16.64 -0.23 -12.84
C ASN A 131 -17.23 -0.28 -14.27
N VAL A 132 -16.44 0.05 -15.29
CA VAL A 132 -16.86 -0.05 -16.71
C VAL A 132 -17.17 -1.49 -17.09
N LEU A 133 -16.44 -2.46 -16.55
CA LEU A 133 -16.71 -3.90 -16.74
C LEU A 133 -17.91 -4.41 -15.92
N GLY A 134 -18.60 -3.53 -15.17
CA GLY A 134 -19.73 -3.90 -14.31
C GLY A 134 -19.32 -4.65 -13.04
N GLN A 135 -18.01 -4.74 -12.75
CA GLN A 135 -17.48 -5.43 -11.57
C GLN A 135 -17.48 -4.47 -10.38
N LYS A 136 -18.48 -4.58 -9.51
CA LYS A 136 -18.61 -3.76 -8.29
C LYS A 136 -17.63 -4.20 -7.19
N ILE A 137 -16.33 -4.19 -7.45
CA ILE A 137 -15.32 -4.61 -6.47
C ILE A 137 -15.15 -3.53 -5.40
N ASP A 138 -15.05 -3.94 -4.13
CA ASP A 138 -14.72 -3.03 -3.04
C ASP A 138 -13.20 -2.85 -2.94
N PHE A 139 -12.72 -1.66 -3.27
CA PHE A 139 -11.32 -1.26 -3.16
C PHE A 139 -11.00 -0.51 -1.86
N SER A 140 -11.94 -0.43 -0.91
CA SER A 140 -11.78 0.31 0.36
C SER A 140 -10.53 -0.09 1.12
N SER A 141 -10.22 -1.39 1.20
CA SER A 141 -9.03 -1.89 1.89
C SER A 141 -7.73 -1.48 1.19
N VAL A 142 -7.71 -1.51 -0.15
CA VAL A 142 -6.54 -1.10 -0.95
C VAL A 142 -6.32 0.40 -0.78
N LYS A 143 -7.40 1.18 -0.87
CA LYS A 143 -7.35 2.62 -0.66
C LYS A 143 -6.85 2.96 0.74
N LYS A 144 -7.30 2.26 1.78
CA LYS A 144 -6.80 2.47 3.15
C LYS A 144 -5.27 2.30 3.21
N VAL A 145 -4.74 1.23 2.62
CA VAL A 145 -3.28 0.99 2.62
C VAL A 145 -2.57 2.10 1.84
N MET A 146 -3.08 2.51 0.69
CA MET A 146 -2.51 3.66 -0.04
C MET A 146 -2.52 4.94 0.80
N ASP A 147 -3.65 5.26 1.45
CA ASP A 147 -3.80 6.41 2.34
C ASP A 147 -2.80 6.33 3.52
N ASP A 148 -2.58 5.14 4.11
CA ASP A 148 -1.63 4.91 5.20
C ASP A 148 -0.18 5.23 4.78
N TYR A 149 0.23 4.74 3.61
CA TYR A 149 1.57 5.00 3.07
C TYR A 149 1.73 6.47 2.64
N PHE A 150 0.71 7.04 2.00
CA PHE A 150 0.73 8.42 1.54
C PHE A 150 0.87 9.41 2.70
N LEU A 151 0.08 9.20 3.76
CA LEU A 151 0.15 10.02 4.97
C LEU A 151 1.48 9.81 5.72
N PHE A 152 2.02 8.58 5.73
CA PHE A 152 3.35 8.32 6.29
C PHE A 152 4.42 9.16 5.58
N ASP A 153 4.50 9.07 4.25
CA ASP A 153 5.55 9.73 3.48
C ASP A 153 5.46 11.26 3.60
N MET A 154 4.25 11.83 3.61
CA MET A 154 4.03 13.26 3.84
C MET A 154 4.44 13.71 5.25
N SER A 155 4.27 12.86 6.26
CA SER A 155 4.54 13.22 7.66
C SER A 155 6.02 13.14 8.02
N MET A 156 6.76 12.20 7.43
CA MET A 156 8.14 11.89 7.82
C MET A 156 9.13 13.06 7.77
N PRO A 157 9.14 13.92 6.73
CA PRO A 157 10.02 15.09 6.70
C PRO A 157 9.79 16.04 7.88
N GLU A 158 8.53 16.27 8.22
CA GLU A 158 8.15 17.18 9.31
C GLU A 158 8.42 16.55 10.69
N ILE A 159 8.18 15.25 10.82
CA ILE A 159 8.53 14.48 12.04
C ILE A 159 10.04 14.52 12.28
N THR A 160 10.86 14.42 11.23
CA THR A 160 12.33 14.51 11.36
C THR A 160 12.76 15.84 11.96
N LYS A 161 12.19 16.96 11.50
CA LYS A 161 12.49 18.30 12.06
C LYS A 161 12.06 18.42 13.53
N VAL A 162 10.90 17.87 13.89
CA VAL A 162 10.44 17.83 15.30
C VAL A 162 11.41 17.01 16.16
N ARG A 163 11.85 15.85 15.66
CA ARG A 163 12.80 14.98 16.37
C ARG A 163 14.14 15.67 16.59
N GLU A 164 14.64 16.38 15.59
CA GLU A 164 15.87 17.17 15.69
C GLU A 164 15.74 18.25 16.77
N ALA A 165 14.64 19.01 16.78
CA ALA A 165 14.43 20.03 17.80
C ALA A 165 14.33 19.45 19.23
N ILE A 166 13.67 18.30 19.41
CA ILE A 166 13.63 17.60 20.71
C ILE A 166 15.03 17.15 21.11
N ARG A 167 15.80 16.57 20.18
CA ARG A 167 17.17 16.11 20.42
C ARG A 167 18.07 17.27 20.83
N ASP A 168 17.98 18.40 20.14
CA ASP A 168 18.77 19.60 20.44
C ASP A 168 18.37 20.20 21.79
N GLY A 169 17.08 20.21 22.11
CA GLY A 169 16.57 20.58 23.43
C GLY A 169 17.10 19.67 24.54
N LYS A 170 17.09 18.35 24.33
CA LYS A 170 17.68 17.37 25.26
C LYS A 170 19.19 17.57 25.41
N ALA A 171 19.93 17.82 24.33
CA ALA A 171 21.36 18.08 24.39
C ALA A 171 21.68 19.33 25.24
N LYS A 172 20.93 20.42 25.05
CA LYS A 172 21.06 21.64 25.88
C LYS A 172 20.70 21.39 27.34
N ALA A 173 19.64 20.61 27.61
CA ALA A 173 19.26 20.24 28.97
C ALA A 173 20.37 19.42 29.65
N LYS A 174 20.97 18.46 28.92
CA LYS A 174 22.09 17.67 29.41
C LYS A 174 23.32 18.54 29.71
N GLN A 175 23.66 19.48 28.82
CA GLN A 175 24.73 20.44 29.05
C GLN A 175 24.49 21.25 30.34
N LYS A 176 23.27 21.75 30.57
CA LYS A 176 22.94 22.48 31.82
C LYS A 176 23.10 21.62 33.06
N ILE A 177 22.72 20.33 33.01
CA ILE A 177 22.95 19.38 34.12
C ILE A 177 24.46 19.25 34.36
N ASP A 178 25.26 19.11 33.30
CA ASP A 178 26.71 18.96 33.43
C ASP A 178 27.38 20.23 33.99
N GLU A 179 26.89 21.42 33.62
CA GLU A 179 27.33 22.70 34.18
C GLU A 179 26.93 22.87 35.65
N GLU A 180 25.73 22.43 36.05
CA GLU A 180 25.22 22.53 37.43
C GLU A 180 26.00 21.67 38.42
N PHE A 181 26.35 20.43 38.03
CA PHE A 181 26.99 19.47 38.95
C PHE A 181 28.52 19.36 38.78
N GLY A 182 29.06 19.76 37.62
CA GLY A 182 30.48 19.74 37.31
C GLY A 182 31.11 18.34 37.26
N SER A 183 32.44 18.29 37.15
CA SER A 183 33.23 17.06 37.24
C SER A 183 34.47 17.31 38.11
N PRO A 184 34.64 16.61 39.25
CA PRO A 184 33.83 15.49 39.73
C PRO A 184 32.49 15.92 40.35
N ILE A 185 31.47 15.06 40.22
CA ILE A 185 30.12 15.28 40.77
C ILE A 185 30.19 15.22 42.31
N ARG A 186 29.83 16.32 42.98
CA ARG A 186 29.82 16.42 44.45
C ARG A 186 28.49 16.00 45.09
N ASP A 187 27.39 16.18 44.38
CA ASP A 187 26.04 15.80 44.81
C ASP A 187 25.46 14.72 43.88
N ALA A 188 25.72 13.46 44.23
CA ALA A 188 25.26 12.32 43.44
C ALA A 188 23.73 12.17 43.42
N ASP A 189 23.06 12.49 44.52
CA ASP A 189 21.61 12.34 44.66
C ASP A 189 20.86 13.42 43.87
N GLY A 190 21.33 14.68 43.93
CA GLY A 190 20.82 15.76 43.08
C GLY A 190 20.99 15.45 41.59
N TYR A 191 22.19 15.01 41.19
CA TYR A 191 22.47 14.62 39.81
C TYR A 191 21.57 13.48 39.35
N GLY A 192 21.38 12.45 40.19
CA GLY A 192 20.50 11.31 39.92
C GLY A 192 19.05 11.73 39.68
N ARG A 193 18.51 12.65 40.50
CA ARG A 193 17.15 13.18 40.34
C ARG A 193 16.99 13.98 39.05
N LYS A 194 17.95 14.84 38.71
CA LYS A 194 17.94 15.62 37.46
C LYS A 194 18.07 14.73 36.23
N LEU A 195 18.90 13.68 36.31
CA LEU A 195 19.02 12.70 35.23
C LEU A 195 17.74 11.87 35.05
N ALA A 196 17.03 11.55 36.14
CA ALA A 196 15.73 10.90 36.07
C ALA A 196 14.69 11.81 35.39
N GLN A 197 14.64 13.10 35.72
CA GLN A 197 13.80 14.09 35.03
C GLN A 197 14.13 14.16 33.53
N TYR A 198 15.43 14.13 33.19
CA TYR A 198 15.91 14.17 31.81
C TYR A 198 15.45 12.94 31.01
N ARG A 199 15.56 11.75 31.59
CA ARG A 199 15.07 10.50 30.99
C ARG A 199 13.55 10.48 30.81
N ASN A 200 12.83 11.21 31.66
CA ASN A 200 11.37 11.35 31.56
C ASN A 200 10.92 12.36 30.48
N VAL A 201 11.83 13.02 29.75
CA VAL A 201 11.46 13.79 28.56
C VAL A 201 11.11 12.80 27.45
N PRO A 202 9.88 12.84 26.90
CA PRO A 202 9.41 11.91 25.89
C PRO A 202 10.42 11.70 24.77
N GLU A 203 10.63 10.43 24.42
CA GLU A 203 11.42 10.09 23.26
C GLU A 203 10.57 10.20 21.99
N PRO A 204 11.21 10.39 20.82
CA PRO A 204 10.54 10.22 19.56
C PRO A 204 9.71 8.93 19.52
N LEU A 205 8.60 8.94 18.77
CA LEU A 205 7.83 7.73 18.46
C LEU A 205 8.78 6.60 18.02
N GLY A 206 8.47 5.38 18.43
CA GLY A 206 9.22 4.17 18.06
C GLY A 206 9.19 3.92 16.55
N ASP A 207 8.66 2.78 16.10
CA ASP A 207 8.50 2.54 14.66
C ASP A 207 7.42 3.49 14.08
N PRO A 208 7.81 4.48 13.25
CA PRO A 208 6.85 5.43 12.70
C PRO A 208 5.92 4.77 11.68
N PHE A 209 6.37 3.68 11.04
CA PHE A 209 5.62 2.99 10.01
C PHE A 209 4.51 2.12 10.61
N GLN A 210 4.82 1.41 11.70
CA GLN A 210 3.77 0.76 12.49
C GLN A 210 2.78 1.78 13.05
N SER A 211 3.26 2.96 13.45
CA SER A 211 2.40 4.02 13.95
C SER A 211 1.48 4.61 12.89
N SER A 212 1.92 4.80 11.64
CA SER A 212 1.08 5.35 10.57
C SER A 212 -0.01 4.42 10.06
N THR A 213 0.23 3.10 10.13
CA THR A 213 -0.72 2.09 9.68
C THR A 213 -1.87 1.88 10.66
N CYS A 214 -1.61 2.10 11.95
CA CYS A 214 -2.56 1.86 13.03
C CYS A 214 -3.13 3.14 13.66
N ASN A 215 -2.43 4.27 13.60
CA ASN A 215 -2.77 5.49 14.35
C ASN A 215 -2.46 6.77 13.57
N ASP A 216 -2.91 7.91 14.12
CA ASP A 216 -2.56 9.24 13.64
C ASP A 216 -1.10 9.57 13.99
N LEU A 217 -0.18 9.25 13.08
CA LEU A 217 1.25 9.49 13.26
C LEU A 217 1.58 10.97 13.50
N ALA A 218 0.92 11.88 12.77
CA ALA A 218 1.14 13.31 12.88
C ALA A 218 0.61 13.85 14.22
N GLY A 219 -0.62 13.46 14.60
CA GLY A 219 -1.22 13.82 15.89
C GLY A 219 -0.42 13.31 17.08
N ASN A 220 0.07 12.07 17.02
CA ASN A 220 0.94 11.50 18.06
C ASN A 220 2.28 12.25 18.17
N THR A 221 2.86 12.64 17.04
CA THR A 221 4.10 13.45 17.03
C THR A 221 3.88 14.82 17.66
N LEU A 222 2.76 15.49 17.35
CA LEU A 222 2.41 16.78 17.95
C LEU A 222 2.23 16.66 19.48
N LYS A 223 1.58 15.60 19.95
CA LYS A 223 1.42 15.33 21.39
C LYS A 223 2.78 15.19 22.08
N ILE A 224 3.68 14.39 21.50
CA ILE A 224 5.04 14.20 22.02
C ILE A 224 5.83 15.51 22.01
N TRP A 225 5.71 16.31 20.94
CA TRP A 225 6.36 17.61 20.83
C TRP A 225 5.93 18.54 21.96
N VAL A 226 4.63 18.72 22.18
CA VAL A 226 4.09 19.59 23.22
C VAL A 226 4.56 19.15 24.61
N GLU A 227 4.51 17.84 24.89
CA GLU A 227 4.96 17.32 26.18
C GLU A 227 6.48 17.49 26.38
N ALA A 228 7.28 17.20 25.35
CA ALA A 228 8.73 17.38 25.39
C ALA A 228 9.10 18.86 25.60
N GLN A 229 8.47 19.78 24.86
CA GLN A 229 8.70 21.22 24.99
C GLN A 229 8.36 21.71 26.41
N GLN A 230 7.21 21.31 26.96
CA GLN A 230 6.80 21.68 28.31
C GLN A 230 7.78 21.16 29.37
N ARG A 231 8.20 19.91 29.28
CA ARG A 231 9.16 19.32 30.24
C ARG A 231 10.54 19.95 30.14
N LEU A 232 11.05 20.18 28.92
CA LEU A 232 12.33 20.86 28.70
C LEU A 232 12.33 22.27 29.28
N LYS A 233 11.23 23.02 29.10
CA LYS A 233 11.10 24.36 29.65
C LYS A 233 10.95 24.34 31.17
N ARG A 234 10.09 23.49 31.72
CA ARG A 234 9.80 23.43 33.17
C ARG A 234 10.99 22.93 33.98
N ASP A 235 11.61 21.82 33.55
CA ASP A 235 12.57 21.08 34.38
C ASP A 235 14.02 21.57 34.18
N PHE A 236 14.31 22.19 33.03
CA PHE A 236 15.65 22.61 32.61
C PHE A 236 15.75 24.05 32.09
N ASP A 237 14.63 24.78 32.02
CA ASP A 237 14.57 26.13 31.42
C ASP A 237 15.15 26.16 29.99
N VAL A 238 14.90 25.11 29.20
CA VAL A 238 15.32 25.02 27.80
C VAL A 238 14.11 25.23 26.91
N ASP A 239 14.15 26.26 26.06
CA ASP A 239 13.14 26.50 25.04
C ASP A 239 13.52 25.75 23.75
N ALA A 240 12.80 24.66 23.47
CA ALA A 240 12.93 23.94 22.21
C ALA A 240 12.01 24.59 21.18
N GLN A 241 12.56 24.93 20.01
CA GLN A 241 11.83 25.61 18.94
C GLN A 241 11.81 24.75 17.68
N VAL A 242 10.63 24.69 17.07
CA VAL A 242 10.36 24.13 15.74
C VAL A 242 9.70 25.24 14.92
N ASP A 243 10.01 25.31 13.62
CA ASP A 243 9.35 26.26 12.73
C ASP A 243 7.81 26.07 12.80
N PRO A 244 7.03 27.13 13.11
CA PRO A 244 5.57 27.06 13.18
C PRO A 244 4.91 26.47 11.93
N LYS A 245 5.54 26.56 10.75
CA LYS A 245 5.06 25.92 9.51
C LYS A 245 5.05 24.40 9.61
N VAL A 246 6.05 23.80 10.25
CA VAL A 246 6.15 22.35 10.49
C VAL A 246 4.99 21.88 11.36
N ILE A 247 4.70 22.62 12.44
CA ILE A 247 3.58 22.32 13.35
C ILE A 247 2.24 22.41 12.62
N LYS A 248 2.00 23.52 11.89
CA LYS A 248 0.78 23.69 11.08
C LYS A 248 0.60 22.58 10.05
N ARG A 249 1.69 22.12 9.43
CA ARG A 249 1.65 21.03 8.45
C ARG A 249 1.30 19.69 9.11
N LEU A 250 1.88 19.37 10.26
CA LEU A 250 1.50 18.18 11.03
C LEU A 250 0.03 18.23 11.49
N GLU A 251 -0.47 19.40 11.89
CA GLU A 251 -1.89 19.58 12.25
C GLU A 251 -2.81 19.33 11.04
N ALA A 252 -2.43 19.83 9.86
CA ALA A 252 -3.16 19.58 8.62
C ALA A 252 -3.16 18.08 8.26
N LEU A 253 -2.03 17.40 8.40
CA LEU A 253 -1.92 15.96 8.15
C LEU A 253 -2.73 15.12 9.15
N SER A 254 -2.77 15.52 10.43
CA SER A 254 -3.62 14.88 11.44
C SER A 254 -5.10 15.04 11.12
N LYS A 255 -5.55 16.23 10.71
CA LYS A 255 -6.93 16.45 10.23
C LYS A 255 -7.23 15.62 8.99
N LEU A 256 -6.26 15.46 8.08
CA LEU A 256 -6.39 14.63 6.90
C LEU A 256 -6.56 13.14 7.26
N TYR A 257 -5.80 12.65 8.24
CA TYR A 257 -5.97 11.31 8.79
C TYR A 257 -7.38 11.09 9.37
N GLN A 258 -7.91 12.06 10.12
CA GLN A 258 -9.23 11.98 10.74
C GLN A 258 -10.40 12.04 9.73
N SER A 259 -10.15 12.57 8.52
CA SER A 259 -11.15 12.72 7.45
C SER A 259 -11.13 11.59 6.42
N ARG A 260 -10.58 10.43 6.77
CA ARG A 260 -10.50 9.26 5.89
C ARG A 260 -11.89 8.78 5.40
N PRO A 261 -12.00 8.26 4.16
CA PRO A 261 -10.92 8.06 3.18
C PRO A 261 -10.40 9.39 2.61
N VAL A 262 -9.08 9.48 2.42
CA VAL A 262 -8.43 10.74 2.01
C VAL A 262 -8.88 11.12 0.61
N LYS A 263 -9.37 12.35 0.44
CA LYS A 263 -9.62 12.95 -0.87
C LYS A 263 -8.31 13.56 -1.37
N VAL A 264 -7.65 12.86 -2.27
CA VAL A 264 -6.34 13.25 -2.80
C VAL A 264 -6.54 14.38 -3.80
N THR A 265 -5.83 15.48 -3.61
CA THR A 265 -5.78 16.64 -4.52
C THR A 265 -4.37 16.78 -5.08
N GLU A 266 -4.22 17.50 -6.19
CA GLU A 266 -2.89 17.79 -6.76
C GLU A 266 -1.96 18.50 -5.76
N GLU A 267 -2.53 19.38 -4.92
CA GLU A 267 -1.80 20.04 -3.83
C GLU A 267 -1.23 19.03 -2.83
N LEU A 268 -2.04 18.05 -2.40
CA LEU A 268 -1.58 17.00 -1.49
C LEU A 268 -0.52 16.10 -2.15
N ILE A 269 -0.63 15.83 -3.45
CA ILE A 269 0.38 15.07 -4.19
C ILE A 269 1.71 15.83 -4.18
N ALA A 270 1.69 17.14 -4.45
CA ALA A 270 2.88 17.99 -4.40
C ALA A 270 3.54 17.98 -3.00
N TRP A 271 2.73 17.92 -1.94
CA TRP A 271 3.23 17.78 -0.57
C TRP A 271 3.99 16.46 -0.35
N GLY A 272 3.52 15.36 -0.94
CA GLY A 272 4.13 14.03 -0.82
C GLY A 272 5.38 13.83 -1.66
N THR A 273 5.52 14.52 -2.79
CA THR A 273 6.69 14.45 -3.67
C THR A 273 7.86 15.32 -3.22
N GLY A 274 7.67 16.15 -2.18
CA GLY A 274 8.69 17.08 -1.68
C GLY A 274 8.90 18.31 -2.55
N SER A 275 8.11 18.48 -3.61
CA SER A 275 8.04 19.72 -4.38
C SER A 275 7.23 20.73 -3.58
N THR A 276 7.90 21.68 -2.93
CA THR A 276 7.24 22.90 -2.46
C THR A 276 6.51 23.53 -3.65
N PRO A 277 5.19 23.82 -3.54
CA PRO A 277 4.48 24.54 -4.57
C PRO A 277 5.07 25.93 -4.81
#